data_AF-A0A221K0K0-F1
#
_entry.id   AF-A0A221K0K0-F1
#
_cell.length_a   1.000
_cell.length_b   1.000
_cell.length_c   1.000
_cell.angle_alpha   90.00
_cell.angle_beta   90.00
_cell.angle_gamma   90.00
#
_symmetry.space_group_name_H-M   'P 1'
#
loop_
_entity.id
_entity.type
_entity.pdbx_description
1 polymer ?
#
loop_
_entity_poly.entity_id
_entity_poly.type
_entity_poly.pdbx_seq_one_letter_code
_entity_poly.pdbx_strand_id
1 'polypeptide(L)'
;MSDETESAETKAGVPQQSGHHAYDGVSYKGYFVATQDQIAQLGYTSGEAPVPAPAVVLSQKCAAIKAEAARRILAICPEWKQRNLTAQAAILAEKGRSQWTAGELDAWTAGAALWAQVAAIRAASDTLEATDPIPDDITDDTHWA
;
A
#
# COMPACT_ATOMS: atom_id res chain seq x y z
N MET A 1 -53.14 43.54 6.62
CA MET A 1 -53.61 42.76 7.79
C MET A 1 -53.82 41.35 7.27
N SER A 2 -52.73 40.70 6.85
CA SER A 2 -51.77 39.98 7.70
C SER A 2 -52.36 38.63 8.04
N ASP A 3 -51.83 37.69 7.27
CA ASP A 3 -52.06 36.28 7.16
C ASP A 3 -51.35 35.53 8.30
N GLU A 4 -51.61 34.23 8.33
CA GLU A 4 -50.79 33.14 8.88
C GLU A 4 -50.97 32.63 10.33
N THR A 5 -51.40 31.37 10.29
CA THR A 5 -51.56 30.29 11.25
C THR A 5 -50.27 29.79 11.92
N GLU A 6 -50.39 29.51 13.22
CA GLU A 6 -50.00 28.27 13.92
C GLU A 6 -48.74 27.50 13.43
N SER A 7 -47.65 27.60 14.20
CA SER A 7 -46.45 26.74 14.05
C SER A 7 -46.39 25.70 15.17
N ALA A 8 -46.45 24.42 14.79
CA ALA A 8 -46.13 23.28 15.64
C ALA A 8 -44.64 22.90 15.44
N GLU A 9 -43.84 23.00 16.50
CA GLU A 9 -42.46 22.52 16.53
C GLU A 9 -42.44 20.98 16.49
N THR A 10 -41.96 20.42 15.38
CA THR A 10 -41.59 19.01 15.29
C THR A 10 -40.07 18.90 15.39
N LYS A 11 -39.56 18.28 16.45
CA LYS A 11 -38.13 18.05 16.68
C LYS A 11 -37.65 16.88 15.80
N ALA A 12 -37.25 17.17 14.57
CA ALA A 12 -36.66 16.21 13.64
C ALA A 12 -35.15 16.04 13.91
N GLY A 13 -34.71 14.78 13.83
CA GLY A 13 -33.35 14.33 14.13
C GLY A 13 -32.28 14.94 13.22
N VAL A 14 -31.07 14.99 13.78
CA VAL A 14 -29.84 15.44 13.14
C VAL A 14 -29.54 14.59 11.90
N PRO A 15 -29.28 15.19 10.71
CA PRO A 15 -28.93 14.45 9.51
C PRO A 15 -27.50 13.90 9.60
N GLN A 16 -27.35 12.60 9.32
CA GLN A 16 -26.07 11.96 9.04
C GLN A 16 -25.42 12.60 7.80
N GLN A 17 -24.23 13.16 7.95
CA GLN A 17 -23.41 13.56 6.81
C GLN A 17 -22.91 12.30 6.07
N SER A 18 -23.35 12.13 4.83
CA SER A 18 -22.81 11.18 3.87
C SER A 18 -21.46 11.69 3.36
N GLY A 19 -20.38 11.14 3.92
CA GLY A 19 -19.04 11.27 3.34
C GLY A 19 -18.83 10.20 2.27
N HIS A 20 -19.20 10.51 1.02
CA HIS A 20 -18.70 9.76 -0.14
C HIS A 20 -17.20 10.02 -0.29
N HIS A 21 -16.35 9.11 0.20
CA HIS A 21 -15.00 8.95 -0.33
C HIS A 21 -15.01 7.77 -1.30
N ALA A 22 -15.22 8.09 -2.57
CA ALA A 22 -14.88 7.21 -3.68
C ALA A 22 -13.36 6.99 -3.66
N TYR A 23 -12.92 5.82 -3.19
CA TYR A 23 -11.66 5.27 -3.65
C TYR A 23 -11.97 4.50 -4.92
N ASP A 24 -11.55 5.10 -6.03
CA ASP A 24 -11.61 4.54 -7.37
C ASP A 24 -10.84 3.21 -7.43
N GLY A 25 -11.38 2.30 -8.22
CA GLY A 25 -11.20 0.87 -8.05
C GLY A 25 -9.79 0.36 -8.34
N VAL A 26 -9.20 -0.30 -7.34
CA VAL A 26 -8.37 -1.49 -7.56
C VAL A 26 -9.06 -2.64 -6.86
N SER A 27 -9.86 -3.39 -7.62
CA SER A 27 -10.53 -4.60 -7.16
C SER A 27 -9.47 -5.67 -6.89
N TYR A 28 -8.94 -5.71 -5.66
CA TYR A 28 -8.39 -6.96 -5.13
C TYR A 28 -9.57 -7.90 -4.96
N LYS A 29 -9.57 -9.02 -5.71
CA LYS A 29 -10.59 -10.08 -5.63
C LYS A 29 -11.04 -10.31 -4.18
N GLY A 30 -12.20 -9.77 -3.80
CA GLY A 30 -13.02 -10.24 -2.68
C GLY A 30 -12.54 -10.02 -1.24
N TYR A 31 -11.56 -9.17 -0.93
CA TYR A 31 -11.17 -8.92 0.46
C TYR A 31 -11.65 -7.55 0.94
N PHE A 32 -12.79 -7.52 1.63
CA PHE A 32 -13.21 -6.35 2.41
C PHE A 32 -12.29 -6.24 3.65
N VAL A 33 -11.63 -5.08 3.81
CA VAL A 33 -10.88 -4.76 5.02
C VAL A 33 -11.90 -4.54 6.14
N ALA A 34 -12.07 -5.53 7.02
CA ALA A 34 -12.88 -5.34 8.22
C ALA A 34 -12.14 -4.39 9.17
N THR A 35 -12.82 -3.33 9.62
CA THR A 35 -12.25 -2.41 10.63
C THR A 35 -12.15 -3.12 11.99
N GLN A 36 -11.27 -2.64 12.88
CA GLN A 36 -11.17 -3.16 14.26
C GLN A 36 -12.53 -3.16 14.99
N ASP A 37 -13.40 -2.19 14.68
CA ASP A 37 -14.76 -2.12 15.22
C ASP A 37 -15.70 -3.22 14.67
N GLN A 38 -15.52 -3.64 13.42
CA GLN A 38 -16.29 -4.74 12.82
C GLN A 38 -15.89 -6.11 13.41
N ILE A 39 -14.64 -6.25 13.88
CA ILE A 39 -14.18 -7.46 14.57
C ILE A 39 -14.83 -7.59 15.96
N ALA A 40 -15.12 -6.47 16.63
CA ALA A 40 -15.72 -6.45 17.97
C ALA A 40 -17.21 -6.84 17.98
N GLN A 41 -17.94 -6.71 16.87
CA GLN A 41 -19.38 -7.04 16.77
C GLN A 41 -19.70 -8.53 16.56
N LEU A 42 -18.70 -9.40 16.37
CA LEU A 42 -18.90 -10.82 16.05
C LEU A 42 -19.16 -11.73 17.27
N GLY A 43 -19.43 -11.19 18.46
CA GLY A 43 -20.05 -11.95 19.56
C GLY A 43 -19.18 -13.03 20.22
N TYR A 44 -17.87 -12.82 20.34
CA TYR A 44 -16.97 -13.75 21.04
C TYR A 44 -17.27 -13.81 22.54
N THR A 45 -17.71 -14.98 23.02
CA THR A 45 -17.88 -15.27 24.45
C THR A 45 -16.54 -15.63 25.11
N SER A 46 -16.36 -15.22 26.37
CA SER A 46 -15.06 -15.29 27.06
C SER A 46 -14.63 -16.72 27.36
N GLY A 47 -13.47 -17.16 26.87
CA GLY A 47 -12.83 -18.39 27.36
C GLY A 47 -11.72 -18.97 26.50
N GLU A 48 -11.75 -18.75 25.18
CA GLU A 48 -10.77 -19.31 24.25
C GLU A 48 -10.28 -18.18 23.34
N ALA A 49 -8.95 -17.98 23.25
CA ALA A 49 -8.40 -16.93 22.39
C ALA A 49 -8.87 -17.20 20.95
N PRO A 50 -9.52 -16.23 20.27
CA PRO A 50 -10.09 -16.47 18.96
C PRO A 50 -8.96 -16.85 18.01
N VAL A 51 -9.01 -18.07 17.46
CA VAL A 51 -8.15 -18.45 16.34
C VAL A 51 -8.49 -17.48 15.21
N PRO A 52 -7.50 -16.70 14.70
CA PRO A 52 -7.78 -15.70 13.69
C PRO A 52 -8.36 -16.38 12.44
N ALA A 53 -9.39 -15.77 11.86
CA ALA A 53 -9.97 -16.24 10.62
C ALA A 53 -8.87 -16.31 9.52
N PRO A 54 -8.92 -17.28 8.59
CA PRO A 54 -7.88 -17.46 7.56
C PRO A 54 -7.55 -16.19 6.74
N ALA A 55 -8.57 -15.37 6.45
CA ALA A 55 -8.39 -14.11 5.73
C ALA A 55 -7.51 -13.09 6.49
N VAL A 56 -7.59 -13.07 7.83
CA VAL A 56 -6.75 -12.21 8.67
C VAL A 56 -5.29 -12.68 8.63
N VAL A 57 -5.07 -13.99 8.68
CA VAL A 57 -3.72 -14.57 8.62
C VAL A 57 -3.05 -14.30 7.27
N LEU A 58 -3.78 -14.45 6.16
CA LEU A 58 -3.26 -14.11 4.84
C LEU A 58 -2.92 -12.62 4.73
N SER A 59 -3.77 -11.73 5.23
CA SER A 59 -3.49 -10.29 5.26
C SER A 59 -2.22 -9.95 6.07
N GLN A 60 -2.02 -10.62 7.22
CA GLN A 60 -0.82 -10.45 8.05
C GLN A 60 0.44 -10.95 7.32
N LYS A 61 0.37 -12.10 6.64
CA LYS A 61 1.49 -12.62 5.84
C LYS A 61 1.84 -11.67 4.68
N CYS A 62 0.85 -11.13 3.94
CA CYS A 62 1.11 -10.14 2.89
C CYS A 62 1.75 -8.86 3.45
N ALA A 63 1.28 -8.36 4.60
CA ALA A 63 1.89 -7.20 5.26
C ALA A 63 3.36 -7.46 5.64
N ALA A 64 3.66 -8.66 6.13
CA ALA A 64 5.04 -9.07 6.46
C ALA A 64 5.93 -9.14 5.20
N ILE A 65 5.42 -9.67 4.08
CA ILE A 65 6.16 -9.69 2.80
C ILE A 65 6.49 -8.26 2.34
N LYS A 66 5.51 -7.35 2.36
CA LYS A 66 5.73 -5.95 1.97
C LYS A 66 6.75 -5.25 2.89
N ALA A 67 6.73 -5.54 4.19
CA ALA A 67 7.70 -5.00 5.14
C ALA A 67 9.12 -5.51 4.86
N GLU A 68 9.27 -6.79 4.54
CA GLU A 68 10.57 -7.37 4.18
C GLU A 68 11.10 -6.82 2.86
N ALA A 69 10.24 -6.68 1.85
CA ALA A 69 10.60 -6.01 0.59
C ALA A 69 11.11 -4.58 0.85
N ALA A 70 10.41 -3.82 1.70
CA ALA A 70 10.83 -2.46 2.07
C ALA A 70 12.20 -2.45 2.78
N ARG A 71 12.42 -3.38 3.73
CA ARG A 71 13.72 -3.54 4.42
C ARG A 71 14.86 -3.78 3.42
N ARG A 72 14.67 -4.71 2.47
CA ARG A 72 15.65 -5.04 1.42
C ARG A 72 15.92 -3.85 0.50
N ILE A 73 14.87 -3.16 0.05
CA ILE A 73 14.99 -1.96 -0.80
C ILE A 73 15.77 -0.86 -0.09
N LEU A 74 15.47 -0.59 1.19
CA LEU A 74 16.15 0.46 1.95
C LEU A 74 17.63 0.14 2.21
N ALA A 75 17.99 -1.14 2.31
CA ALA A 75 19.38 -1.56 2.44
C ALA A 75 20.22 -1.26 1.18
N ILE A 76 19.63 -1.39 -0.02
CA ILE A 76 20.34 -1.12 -1.30
C ILE A 76 20.23 0.33 -1.77
N CYS A 77 19.08 0.96 -1.52
CA CYS A 77 18.75 2.29 -1.99
C CYS A 77 17.93 3.02 -0.92
N PRO A 78 18.58 3.71 0.03
CA PRO A 78 17.89 4.50 1.04
C PRO A 78 17.00 5.58 0.41
N GLU A 79 15.97 6.03 1.13
CA GLU A 79 14.96 6.96 0.58
C GLU A 79 15.56 8.24 -0.02
N TRP A 80 16.57 8.83 0.64
CA TRP A 80 17.24 10.03 0.14
C TRP A 80 17.88 9.78 -1.23
N LYS A 81 18.43 8.58 -1.44
CA LYS A 81 19.07 8.18 -2.69
C LYS A 81 18.03 7.93 -3.78
N GLN A 82 16.90 7.29 -3.43
CA GLN A 82 15.77 7.12 -4.36
C GLN A 82 15.27 8.48 -4.87
N ARG A 83 15.05 9.45 -3.97
CA ARG A 83 14.63 10.81 -4.34
C ARG A 83 15.63 11.50 -5.26
N ASN A 84 16.93 11.38 -4.94
CA ASN A 84 17.99 11.98 -5.76
C ASN A 84 18.07 11.36 -7.16
N LEU A 85 17.95 10.03 -7.26
CA LEU A 85 17.93 9.33 -8.54
C LEU A 85 16.73 9.75 -9.40
N THR A 86 15.54 9.87 -8.81
CA THR A 86 14.35 10.36 -9.52
C THR A 86 14.53 11.80 -10.00
N ALA A 87 15.06 12.69 -9.15
CA ALA A 87 15.32 14.08 -9.53
C ALA A 87 16.36 14.17 -10.67
N GLN A 88 17.46 13.42 -10.56
CA GLN A 88 18.47 13.36 -11.62
C GLN A 88 17.90 12.82 -12.93
N ALA A 89 17.08 11.76 -12.85
CA ALA A 89 16.42 11.18 -14.01
C ALA A 89 15.51 12.19 -14.73
N ALA A 90 14.74 12.98 -13.98
CA ALA A 90 13.89 14.02 -14.54
C ALA A 90 14.71 15.14 -15.21
N ILE A 91 15.78 15.61 -14.58
CA ILE A 91 16.68 16.63 -15.15
C ILE A 91 17.30 16.14 -16.46
N LEU A 92 17.81 14.90 -16.47
CA LEU A 92 18.43 14.31 -17.65
C LEU A 92 17.43 14.03 -18.76
N ALA A 93 16.19 13.65 -18.43
CA ALA A 93 15.12 13.48 -19.40
C ALA A 93 14.80 14.80 -20.11
N GLU A 94 14.65 15.90 -19.36
CA GLU A 94 14.41 17.23 -19.91
C GLU A 94 15.57 17.72 -20.78
N LYS A 95 16.81 17.45 -20.36
CA LYS A 95 18.02 17.80 -21.13
C LYS A 95 18.07 17.11 -22.50
N GLY A 96 17.46 15.92 -22.63
CA GLY A 96 17.45 15.12 -23.84
C GLY A 96 18.75 14.32 -24.04
N ARG A 97 18.61 13.06 -24.47
CA ARG A 97 19.72 12.08 -24.51
C ARG A 97 20.91 12.50 -25.37
N SER A 98 20.70 13.29 -26.42
CA SER A 98 21.78 13.77 -27.30
C SER A 98 22.70 14.81 -26.66
N GLN A 99 22.29 15.41 -25.55
CA GLN A 99 23.03 16.45 -24.82
C GLN A 99 23.75 15.92 -23.59
N TRP A 100 23.67 14.61 -23.34
CA TRP A 100 24.31 14.01 -22.17
C TRP A 100 25.81 13.93 -22.36
N THR A 101 26.53 14.33 -21.32
CA THR A 101 27.96 14.05 -21.17
C THR A 101 28.18 12.58 -20.86
N ALA A 102 29.42 12.09 -21.07
CA ALA A 102 29.78 10.73 -20.69
C ALA A 102 29.52 10.46 -19.18
N GLY A 103 29.89 11.40 -18.31
CA GLY A 103 29.65 11.25 -16.86
C GLY A 103 28.16 11.20 -16.47
N GLU A 104 27.29 11.92 -17.18
CA GLU A 104 25.84 11.83 -16.97
C GLU A 104 25.27 10.49 -17.44
N LEU A 105 25.79 9.96 -18.56
CA LEU A 105 25.44 8.63 -19.04
C LEU A 105 25.87 7.54 -18.05
N ASP A 106 27.07 7.66 -17.48
CA ASP A 106 27.57 6.74 -16.46
C ASP A 106 26.72 6.80 -15.18
N ALA A 107 26.40 8.01 -14.70
CA ALA A 107 25.54 8.20 -13.54
C ALA A 107 24.13 7.64 -13.76
N TRP A 108 23.54 7.88 -14.95
CA TRP A 108 22.27 7.28 -15.33
C TRP A 108 22.33 5.76 -15.32
N THR A 109 23.38 5.18 -15.90
CA THR A 109 23.53 3.72 -16.01
C THR A 109 23.65 3.09 -14.62
N ALA A 110 24.43 3.68 -13.73
CA ALA A 110 24.52 3.25 -12.34
C ALA A 110 23.19 3.39 -11.59
N GLY A 111 22.47 4.49 -11.79
CA GLY A 111 21.14 4.72 -11.22
C GLY A 111 20.10 3.71 -11.73
N ALA A 112 20.10 3.42 -13.02
CA ALA A 112 19.22 2.45 -13.65
C ALA A 112 19.47 1.02 -13.13
N ALA A 113 20.74 0.64 -12.90
CA ALA A 113 21.08 -0.65 -12.30
C ALA A 113 20.54 -0.79 -10.86
N LEU A 114 20.61 0.28 -10.06
CA LEU A 114 19.99 0.30 -8.72
C LEU A 114 18.46 0.19 -8.80
N TRP A 115 17.83 0.92 -9.71
CA TRP A 115 16.39 0.83 -9.91
C TRP A 115 15.93 -0.55 -10.38
N ALA A 116 16.71 -1.22 -11.23
CA ALA A 116 16.43 -2.58 -11.65
C ALA A 116 16.41 -3.56 -10.46
N GLN A 117 17.35 -3.43 -9.51
CA GLN A 117 17.36 -4.24 -8.28
C GLN A 117 16.12 -3.95 -7.42
N VAL A 118 15.75 -2.68 -7.24
CA VAL A 118 14.54 -2.30 -6.50
C VAL A 118 13.28 -2.88 -7.16
N ALA A 119 13.21 -2.84 -8.50
CA ALA A 119 12.09 -3.40 -9.25
C ALA A 119 12.01 -4.92 -9.11
N ALA A 120 13.15 -5.63 -9.13
CA ALA A 120 13.21 -7.07 -8.91
C ALA A 120 12.67 -7.46 -7.53
N ILE A 121 13.05 -6.73 -6.46
CA ILE A 121 12.51 -6.98 -5.11
C ILE A 121 10.99 -6.77 -5.05
N ARG A 122 10.47 -5.74 -5.72
CA ARG A 122 9.01 -5.50 -5.79
C ARG A 122 8.30 -6.64 -6.52
N ALA A 123 8.86 -7.12 -7.63
CA ALA A 123 8.30 -8.24 -8.37
C ALA A 123 8.34 -9.56 -7.57
N ALA A 124 9.42 -9.80 -6.82
CA ALA A 124 9.51 -10.93 -5.90
C ALA A 124 8.45 -10.87 -4.80
N SER A 125 8.23 -9.69 -4.20
CA SER A 125 7.12 -9.46 -3.25
C SER A 125 5.77 -9.82 -3.85
N ASP A 126 5.46 -9.31 -5.04
CA ASP A 126 4.18 -9.58 -5.69
C ASP A 126 4.00 -11.07 -6.01
N THR A 127 5.10 -11.77 -6.34
CA THR A 127 5.11 -13.22 -6.58
C THR A 127 4.86 -14.01 -5.29
N LEU A 128 5.49 -13.62 -4.18
CA LEU A 128 5.28 -14.26 -2.87
C LEU A 128 3.84 -14.09 -2.37
N GLU A 129 3.25 -12.91 -2.54
CA GLU A 129 1.86 -12.63 -2.16
C GLU A 129 0.86 -13.45 -2.98
N ALA A 130 1.23 -13.85 -4.20
CA ALA A 130 0.43 -14.70 -5.07
C ALA A 130 0.65 -16.21 -4.84
N THR A 131 1.62 -16.59 -4.00
CA THR A 131 1.96 -18.00 -3.74
C THR A 131 0.99 -18.61 -2.73
N ASP A 132 0.52 -19.84 -2.98
CA ASP A 132 -0.36 -20.60 -2.08
C ASP A 132 0.19 -22.02 -1.84
N PRO A 133 0.55 -22.38 -0.60
CA PRO A 133 0.57 -21.52 0.58
C PRO A 133 1.73 -20.52 0.55
N ILE A 134 1.52 -19.32 1.11
CA ILE A 134 2.62 -18.38 1.36
C ILE A 134 3.68 -19.08 2.24
N PRO A 135 4.98 -19.06 1.86
CA PRO A 135 6.06 -19.64 2.64
C PRO A 135 6.05 -19.17 4.09
N ASP A 136 6.45 -20.05 5.01
CA ASP A 136 6.51 -19.71 6.42
C ASP A 136 7.71 -18.81 6.75
N ASP A 137 8.83 -19.00 6.06
CA ASP A 137 9.99 -18.12 6.15
C ASP A 137 10.09 -17.21 4.92
N ILE A 138 9.46 -16.04 5.00
CA ILE A 138 9.54 -15.02 3.96
C ILE A 138 10.90 -14.29 3.92
N THR A 139 11.79 -14.55 4.87
CA THR A 139 13.10 -13.89 4.97
C THR A 139 14.20 -14.64 4.22
N ASP A 140 13.95 -15.89 3.81
CA ASP A 140 14.88 -16.68 3.01
C ASP A 140 15.22 -15.95 1.69
N ASP A 141 16.52 -15.73 1.46
CA ASP A 141 17.05 -15.07 0.27
C ASP A 141 16.68 -15.79 -1.05
N THR A 142 16.36 -17.08 -1.01
CA THR A 142 15.93 -17.83 -2.20
C THR A 142 14.63 -17.28 -2.81
N HIS A 143 13.83 -16.54 -2.02
CA HIS A 143 12.61 -15.89 -2.49
C HIS A 143 12.82 -14.54 -3.16
N TRP A 144 14.03 -13.97 -3.07
CA TRP A 144 14.32 -12.58 -3.44
C TRP A 144 15.45 -12.43 -4.46
N ALA A 145 15.94 -13.54 -5.00
CA ALA A 145 17.01 -13.62 -6.00
C ALA A 145 16.50 -13.50 -7.44
#